data_AF-A0A970P367-F1
#
_entry.id   AF-A0A970P367-F1
#
_cell.length_a   1.000
_cell.length_b   1.000
_cell.length_c   1.000
_cell.angle_alpha   90.00
_cell.angle_beta   90.00
_cell.angle_gamma   90.00
#
_symmetry.space_group_name_H-M   'P 1'
#
loop_
_entity.id
_entity.type
_entity.pdbx_description
1 polymer ?
#
loop_
_entity_poly.entity_id
_entity_poly.type
_entity_poly.pdbx_seq_one_letter_code
_entity_poly.pdbx_strand_id
1 'polypeptide(L)'
;MTSYSDEQILKGILRHDNLILQYIYKQYYYKVNYFIKKNSGNEDDACDIFQEAIIVIYRKLKENELVIETSSFQSYLFSVCRFLWLKQLKKRRDEKEKIYETMPFQEELYDENLVTIIDKNE
;
A
#
# COMPACT_ATOMS: atom_id res chain seq x y z
N MET A 1 6.30 23.16 16.36
CA MET A 1 5.62 22.28 15.39
C MET A 1 4.19 22.77 15.25
N THR A 2 3.77 23.14 14.05
CA THR A 2 2.36 23.49 13.78
C THR A 2 1.54 22.20 13.83
N SER A 3 0.52 22.15 14.67
CA SER A 3 -0.43 21.04 14.74
C SER A 3 -1.74 21.51 14.12
N TYR A 4 -2.35 20.67 13.28
CA TYR A 4 -3.65 20.93 12.68
C TYR A 4 -4.71 20.05 13.35
N SER A 5 -5.92 20.57 13.53
CA SER A 5 -7.07 19.76 13.91
C SER A 5 -7.52 18.88 12.74
N ASP A 6 -8.26 17.81 13.04
CA ASP A 6 -8.83 16.95 12.00
C ASP A 6 -9.70 17.75 11.02
N GLU A 7 -10.49 18.71 11.51
CA GLU A 7 -11.29 19.59 10.65
C GLU A 7 -10.42 20.43 9.69
N GLN A 8 -9.29 20.97 10.18
CA GLN A 8 -8.35 21.72 9.35
C GLN A 8 -7.68 20.82 8.30
N ILE A 9 -7.33 19.59 8.68
CA ILE A 9 -6.76 18.58 7.79
C ILE A 9 -7.76 18.26 6.66
N LEU A 10 -9.01 17.94 7.00
CA LEU A 10 -10.04 17.59 6.03
C LEU A 10 -10.34 18.75 5.07
N LYS A 11 -10.49 19.98 5.58
CA LYS A 11 -10.68 21.17 4.75
C LYS A 11 -9.48 21.44 3.84
N GLY A 12 -8.27 21.21 4.36
CA GLY A 12 -7.03 21.35 3.60
C GLY A 12 -6.93 20.36 2.45
N ILE A 13 -7.29 19.09 2.67
CA ILE A 13 -7.36 18.07 1.62
C ILE A 13 -8.33 18.50 0.51
N LEU A 14 -9.54 18.94 0.87
CA LEU A 14 -10.56 19.36 -0.09
C LEU A 14 -10.11 20.57 -0.93
N ARG A 15 -9.30 21.46 -0.33
CA ARG A 15 -8.75 22.67 -0.97
C ARG A 15 -7.44 22.43 -1.74
N HIS A 16 -6.91 21.21 -1.75
CA HIS A 16 -5.59 20.91 -2.32
C HIS A 16 -4.48 21.77 -1.69
N ASP A 17 -4.57 22.02 -0.39
CA ASP A 17 -3.58 22.81 0.34
C ASP A 17 -2.26 22.04 0.49
N ASN A 18 -1.23 22.49 -0.23
CA ASN A 18 0.09 21.86 -0.23
C ASN A 18 0.73 21.79 1.17
N LEU A 19 0.49 22.77 2.05
CA LEU A 19 1.06 22.75 3.40
C LEU A 19 0.42 21.66 4.25
N ILE A 20 -0.89 21.46 4.10
CA ILE A 20 -1.63 20.39 4.78
C ILE A 20 -1.22 19.03 4.24
N LEU A 21 -1.11 18.87 2.91
CA LEU A 21 -0.68 17.61 2.31
C LEU A 21 0.75 17.22 2.74
N GLN A 22 1.67 18.19 2.79
CA GLN A 22 3.01 17.95 3.32
C GLN A 22 3.01 17.60 4.81
N TYR A 23 2.17 18.25 5.61
CA TYR A 23 2.00 17.93 7.02
C TYR A 23 1.50 16.49 7.20
N ILE A 24 0.44 16.10 6.49
CA ILE A 24 -0.14 14.75 6.52
C ILE A 24 0.94 13.71 6.19
N TYR A 25 1.71 13.93 5.12
CA TYR A 25 2.79 13.03 4.73
C TYR A 25 3.83 12.89 5.84
N LYS A 26 4.38 14.01 6.33
CA LYS A 26 5.40 14.00 7.40
C LYS A 26 4.90 13.35 8.69
N GLN A 27 3.63 13.55 9.03
CA GLN A 27 3.06 13.11 10.30
C GLN A 27 2.61 11.65 10.28
N TYR A 28 2.13 11.12 9.16
CA TYR A 28 1.43 9.83 9.14
C TYR A 28 2.07 8.77 8.25
N TYR A 29 2.88 9.15 7.25
CA TYR A 29 3.44 8.21 6.27
C TYR A 29 4.26 7.08 6.92
N TYR A 30 5.11 7.41 7.90
CA TYR A 30 6.00 6.42 8.52
C TYR A 30 5.26 5.20 9.11
N LYS A 31 4.05 5.40 9.67
CA LYS A 31 3.25 4.30 10.22
C LYS A 31 2.71 3.39 9.13
N VAL A 32 2.29 3.98 8.01
CA VAL A 32 1.81 3.25 6.83
C VAL A 32 2.97 2.49 6.22
N ASN A 33 4.12 3.15 5.99
CA ASN A 33 5.32 2.51 5.49
C ASN A 33 5.75 1.30 6.33
N TYR A 34 5.82 1.45 7.65
CA TYR A 34 6.13 0.35 8.56
C TYR A 34 5.14 -0.80 8.42
N PHE A 35 3.83 -0.50 8.40
CA PHE A 35 2.79 -1.51 8.23
C PHE A 35 2.95 -2.26 6.90
N ILE A 36 3.10 -1.56 5.77
CA ILE A 36 3.22 -2.17 4.44
C ILE A 36 4.45 -3.07 4.36
N LYS A 37 5.62 -2.60 4.82
CA LYS A 37 6.87 -3.39 4.82
C LYS A 37 6.78 -4.63 5.71
N LYS A 38 6.03 -4.56 6.81
CA LYS A 38 5.76 -5.72 7.66
C LYS A 38 4.76 -6.72 7.05
N ASN A 39 4.06 -6.33 5.98
CA ASN A 39 2.99 -7.11 5.38
C ASN A 39 3.26 -7.39 3.90
N SER A 40 4.48 -7.82 3.56
CA SER A 40 4.89 -8.25 2.22
C SER A 40 4.89 -7.17 1.14
N GLY A 41 5.07 -5.90 1.55
CA GLY A 41 5.24 -4.77 0.63
C GLY A 41 6.62 -4.15 0.72
N ASN A 42 6.89 -3.18 -0.16
CA ASN A 42 8.11 -2.38 -0.16
C ASN A 42 7.81 -0.89 0.06
N GLU A 43 8.82 -0.03 -0.14
CA GLU A 43 8.69 1.42 0.01
C GLU A 43 7.75 2.02 -1.04
N ASP A 44 7.88 1.61 -2.30
CA ASP A 44 7.08 2.11 -3.42
C ASP A 44 5.61 1.73 -3.22
N ASP A 45 5.33 0.51 -2.78
CA ASP A 45 4.00 0.05 -2.38
C ASP A 45 3.40 0.95 -1.30
N ALA A 46 4.20 1.39 -0.33
CA ALA A 46 3.73 2.25 0.73
C ALA A 46 3.42 3.67 0.22
N CYS A 47 4.26 4.21 -0.65
CA CYS A 47 4.03 5.48 -1.34
C CYS A 47 2.71 5.44 -2.12
N ASP A 48 2.52 4.42 -2.95
CA ASP A 48 1.33 4.25 -3.79
C ASP A 48 0.07 4.11 -2.96
N ILE A 49 0.09 3.25 -1.94
CA ILE A 49 -1.06 3.04 -1.04
C ILE A 49 -1.40 4.33 -0.28
N PHE A 50 -0.39 5.07 0.18
CA PHE A 50 -0.62 6.31 0.90
C PHE A 50 -1.26 7.37 0.00
N GLN A 51 -0.75 7.54 -1.22
CA GLN A 51 -1.30 8.49 -2.19
C GLN A 51 -2.73 8.12 -2.59
N GLU A 52 -2.99 6.84 -2.89
CA GLU A 52 -4.33 6.37 -3.22
C GLU A 52 -5.30 6.57 -2.05
N ALA A 53 -4.87 6.35 -0.80
CA ALA A 53 -5.69 6.62 0.37
C ALA A 53 -6.11 8.09 0.48
N ILE A 54 -5.19 9.03 0.21
CA ILE A 54 -5.51 10.48 0.18
C ILE A 54 -6.50 10.80 -0.93
N ILE A 55 -6.36 10.19 -2.11
CA ILE A 55 -7.29 10.38 -3.23
C ILE A 55 -8.69 9.85 -2.86
N VAL A 56 -8.78 8.66 -2.23
CA VAL A 56 -10.05 8.09 -1.76
C VAL A 56 -10.71 9.01 -0.74
N ILE A 57 -9.95 9.52 0.24
CA ILE A 57 -10.46 10.47 1.24
C ILE A 57 -10.96 11.75 0.57
N TYR A 58 -10.20 12.31 -0.37
CA TYR A 58 -10.59 13.49 -1.13
C TYR A 58 -11.91 13.30 -1.87
N ARG A 59 -12.09 12.17 -2.57
CA ARG A 59 -13.34 11.86 -3.29
C ARG A 59 -14.53 11.80 -2.34
N LYS A 60 -14.38 11.10 -1.21
CA LYS A 60 -15.42 11.01 -0.18
C LYS A 60 -15.77 12.36 0.45
N LEU A 61 -14.78 13.22 0.68
CA LEU A 61 -15.01 14.60 1.14
C LEU A 61 -15.81 15.40 0.11
N LYS A 62 -15.43 15.31 -1.16
CA LYS A 62 -16.07 16.05 -2.25
C LYS A 62 -17.54 15.64 -2.45
N GLU A 63 -17.85 14.38 -2.23
CA GLU A 63 -19.21 13.82 -2.35
C GLU A 63 -20.04 14.01 -1.06
N ASN A 64 -19.48 14.62 -0.01
CA ASN A 64 -20.06 14.71 1.34
C ASN A 64 -20.42 13.34 1.95
N GLU A 65 -19.76 12.27 1.51
CA GLU A 65 -19.95 10.91 2.04
C GLU A 65 -19.06 10.60 3.24
N LEU A 66 -18.09 11.48 3.53
CA LEU A 66 -17.15 11.24 4.60
C LEU A 66 -17.76 11.64 5.94
N VAL A 67 -18.10 10.62 6.74
CA VAL A 67 -18.58 10.77 8.11
C VAL A 67 -17.53 10.22 9.06
N ILE A 68 -16.82 11.10 9.77
CA ILE A 68 -15.85 10.74 10.80
C ILE A 68 -16.45 11.11 12.16
N GLU A 69 -17.36 10.28 12.68
CA GLU A 69 -18.09 10.58 13.91
C GLU A 69 -17.32 10.20 15.19
N THR A 70 -16.48 9.16 15.15
CA THR A 70 -15.92 8.55 16.38
C THR A 70 -14.42 8.25 16.32
N SER A 71 -13.74 8.59 15.21
CA SER A 71 -12.33 8.26 15.01
C SER A 71 -11.51 9.49 14.66
N SER A 72 -10.23 9.53 15.05
CA SER A 72 -9.33 10.57 14.52
C SER A 72 -9.10 10.42 13.01
N PHE A 73 -8.73 11.51 12.33
CA PHE A 73 -8.28 11.47 10.93
C PHE A 73 -7.17 10.42 10.73
N GLN A 74 -6.21 10.34 11.65
CA GLN A 74 -5.13 9.35 11.60
C GLN A 74 -5.66 7.91 11.56
N SER A 75 -6.62 7.58 12.42
CA SER A 75 -7.22 6.24 12.49
C SER A 75 -7.97 5.92 11.20
N TYR A 76 -8.71 6.90 10.66
CA TYR A 76 -9.41 6.74 9.40
C TYR A 76 -8.45 6.51 8.24
N LEU A 77 -7.44 7.38 8.08
CA LEU A 77 -6.40 7.27 7.06
C LEU A 77 -5.72 5.89 7.11
N PHE A 78 -5.31 5.44 8.30
CA PHE A 78 -4.67 4.14 8.45
C PHE A 78 -5.60 2.98 8.07
N SER A 79 -6.90 3.09 8.36
CA SER A 79 -7.90 2.08 7.98
C SER A 79 -8.07 1.99 6.47
N VAL A 80 -8.10 3.14 5.77
CA VAL A 80 -8.13 3.19 4.30
C VAL A 80 -6.87 2.56 3.71
N CYS A 81 -5.67 2.93 4.19
CA CYS A 81 -4.41 2.33 3.73
C CYS A 81 -4.40 0.80 3.94
N ARG A 82 -4.83 0.33 5.12
CA ARG A 82 -4.91 -1.11 5.42
C ARG A 82 -5.85 -1.83 4.46
N PHE A 83 -7.03 -1.27 4.22
CA PHE A 83 -8.00 -1.85 3.29
C PHE A 83 -7.44 -1.94 1.86
N LEU A 84 -6.86 -0.86 1.36
CA LEU A 84 -6.25 -0.82 0.03
C LEU A 84 -5.11 -1.84 -0.10
N TRP A 85 -4.28 -1.97 0.93
CA TRP A 85 -3.17 -2.92 0.91
C TRP A 85 -3.64 -4.37 0.89
N LEU A 86 -4.62 -4.72 1.72
CA LEU A 86 -5.18 -6.08 1.73
C LEU A 86 -5.82 -6.42 0.38
N LYS A 87 -6.47 -5.43 -0.27
CA LYS A 87 -6.99 -5.58 -1.64
C LYS A 87 -5.87 -5.80 -2.66
N GLN A 88 -4.76 -5.07 -2.54
CA GLN A 88 -3.59 -5.22 -3.40
C GLN A 88 -2.92 -6.60 -3.23
N LEU A 89 -2.78 -7.09 -2.00
CA LEU A 89 -2.25 -8.43 -1.72
C LEU A 89 -3.13 -9.52 -2.32
N LYS A 90 -4.46 -9.40 -2.20
CA LYS A 90 -5.40 -10.32 -2.85
C LYS A 90 -5.17 -10.33 -4.37
N LYS A 91 -5.11 -9.16 -4.99
CA LYS A 91 -4.87 -9.04 -6.44
C LYS A 91 -3.55 -9.71 -6.87
N ARG A 92 -2.45 -9.49 -6.14
CA ARG A 92 -1.15 -10.12 -6.42
C ARG A 92 -1.21 -11.65 -6.34
N ARG A 93 -1.92 -12.19 -5.36
CA ARG A 93 -2.11 -13.64 -5.23
C ARG A 93 -2.91 -14.20 -6.40
N ASP A 94 -4.04 -13.58 -6.72
CA ASP A 94 -4.92 -14.03 -7.81
C ASP A 94 -4.19 -13.94 -9.18
N GLU A 95 -3.31 -12.95 -9.38
CA GLU A 95 -2.44 -12.85 -10.57
C GLU A 95 -1.39 -13.96 -10.61
N LYS A 96 -0.79 -14.29 -9.47
CA LYS A 96 0.18 -15.37 -9.36
C LYS A 96 -0.45 -16.74 -9.67
N GLU A 97 -1.65 -16.99 -9.18
CA GLU A 97 -2.41 -18.24 -9.44
C GLU A 97 -2.70 -18.41 -10.94
N LYS A 98 -3.13 -17.34 -11.63
CA LYS A 98 -3.36 -17.37 -13.08
C LYS A 98 -2.10 -17.70 -13.89
N ILE A 99 -0.94 -17.20 -13.47
CA ILE A 99 0.34 -17.51 -14.12
C ILE A 99 0.61 -19.01 -14.02
N TYR A 100 0.43 -19.61 -12.84
CA TYR A 100 0.60 -21.05 -12.67
C TYR A 100 -0.38 -21.90 -13.46
N GLU A 101 -1.63 -21.46 -13.61
CA GLU A 101 -2.63 -22.16 -14.44
C GLU A 101 -2.31 -22.12 -15.94
N THR A 102 -1.62 -21.06 -16.41
CA THR A 102 -1.37 -20.84 -17.83
C THR A 102 0.01 -21.34 -18.27
N MET A 103 0.93 -21.60 -17.34
CA MET A 103 2.20 -22.27 -17.65
C MET A 103 1.92 -23.77 -17.86
N PRO A 104 2.09 -24.33 -19.09
CA PRO A 104 2.05 -25.78 -19.26
C PRO A 104 3.11 -26.40 -18.35
N PHE A 105 2.76 -27.51 -17.69
CA PHE A 105 3.73 -28.30 -16.93
C PHE A 105 4.85 -28.74 -17.88
N GLN A 106 5.98 -28.03 -17.87
CA GLN A 106 7.20 -28.49 -18.52
C GLN A 106 7.88 -29.43 -17.54
N GLU A 107 7.64 -30.73 -17.74
CA GLU A 107 8.58 -31.75 -17.29
C GLU A 107 9.94 -31.40 -17.92
N GLU A 108 10.97 -31.25 -17.08
CA GLU A 108 12.40 -31.09 -17.40
C GLU A 108 12.96 -29.69 -17.69
N LEU A 109 13.88 -29.29 -16.81
CA LEU A 109 15.28 -29.04 -17.17
C LEU A 109 16.15 -29.51 -15.99
N TYR A 110 16.34 -30.83 -15.87
CA TYR A 110 17.52 -31.34 -15.18
C TYR A 110 18.71 -30.93 -16.05
N ASP A 111 19.34 -29.81 -15.73
CA ASP A 111 20.58 -29.43 -16.38
C ASP A 111 21.66 -30.40 -15.89
N GLU A 112 21.99 -31.42 -16.69
CA GLU A 112 23.06 -32.37 -16.35
C GLU A 112 24.41 -31.67 -16.08
N ASN A 113 24.59 -30.44 -16.58
CA ASN A 113 25.79 -29.65 -16.26
C ASN A 113 25.82 -29.21 -14.79
N LEU A 114 24.67 -28.99 -14.14
CA LEU A 114 24.58 -28.67 -12.72
C LEU A 114 24.98 -29.87 -11.84
N VAL A 115 24.59 -31.08 -12.22
CA VAL A 115 25.00 -32.33 -11.54
C VAL A 115 26.53 -32.49 -11.64
N THR A 116 27.09 -32.25 -12.82
CA THR A 116 28.52 -32.36 -13.07
C THR A 116 29.37 -31.34 -12.29
N ILE A 117 28.80 -30.18 -11.93
CA ILE A 117 29.47 -29.15 -11.11
C ILE A 117 29.46 -29.53 -9.62
N ILE A 118 28.44 -30.25 -9.16
CA ILE A 118 28.34 -30.71 -7.77
C ILE A 118 29.33 -31.86 -7.52
N ASP A 119 29.42 -32.81 -8.45
CA ASP A 119 30.32 -33.98 -8.33
C ASP A 119 31.82 -33.64 -8.46
N LYS A 120 32.18 -32.43 -8.94
CA LYS A 120 33.57 -31.97 -9.03
C LYS A 120 34.07 -31.23 -7.79
N ASN A 121 33.20 -30.98 -6.81
CA ASN A 121 33.54 -30.27 -5.58
C ASN A 121 33.53 -31.17 -4.34
N GLU A 122 33.42 -32.50 -4.52
CA GLU A 122 33.83 -33.52 -3.54
C GLU A 122 35.20 -34.09 -3.92
#